data_AF-A0A7W4EVP0-F1
#
_entry.id   AF-A0A7W4EVP0-F1
#
_cell.length_a   1.000
_cell.length_b   1.000
_cell.length_c   1.000
_cell.angle_alpha   90.00
_cell.angle_beta   90.00
_cell.angle_gamma   90.00
#
_symmetry.space_group_name_H-M   'P 1'
#
loop_
_entity.id
_entity.type
_entity.pdbx_description
1 polymer ?
#
loop_
_entity_poly.entity_id
_entity_poly.type
_entity_poly.pdbx_seq_one_letter_code
_entity_poly.pdbx_strand_id
1 'polypeptide(L)'
;VGNVQDMSAMFASCKSLNTDLSRWNVGRVKSMRYMFNGCVSFNSDLSHWDVGRVEDMERMFFGCKAFNADLSRWDVSRVQDMSYMFCHCEKFNSDLSKWDVTWVRRMIEMFAGCKSFTSDLSGWKTEMLVDALGMFLDCPLPKEKWPRGAEALGAGLTYTELQDLYKQRNRAGGDDGATED
;
A
#
# COMPACT_ATOMS: atom_id res chain seq x y z
N VAL A 1 23.36 5.58 2.93
CA VAL A 1 22.34 5.19 3.94
C VAL A 1 22.41 3.72 4.41
N GLY A 2 23.51 2.98 4.15
CA GLY A 2 23.55 1.50 4.34
C GLY A 2 23.48 0.94 5.77
N ASN A 3 23.41 1.78 6.82
CA ASN A 3 23.22 1.34 8.20
C ASN A 3 21.83 1.71 8.76
N VAL A 4 21.01 2.41 7.97
CA VAL A 4 19.68 2.86 8.38
C VAL A 4 18.74 1.66 8.45
N GLN A 5 18.01 1.52 9.55
CA GLN A 5 16.98 0.48 9.74
C GLN A 5 15.56 1.05 9.62
N ASP A 6 15.38 2.36 9.77
CA ASP A 6 14.09 3.03 9.69
C ASP A 6 14.21 4.25 8.77
N MET A 7 13.44 4.23 7.67
CA MET A 7 13.32 5.33 6.72
C MET A 7 11.94 5.98 6.76
N SER A 8 11.20 5.76 7.85
CA SER A 8 9.83 6.24 7.98
C SER A 8 9.75 7.75 7.78
N ALA A 9 8.78 8.19 6.98
CA ALA A 9 8.47 9.58 6.70
C ALA A 9 9.63 10.45 6.18
N MET A 10 10.74 9.86 5.72
CA MET A 10 11.97 10.60 5.38
C MET A 10 11.74 11.74 4.38
N PHE A 11 10.85 11.55 3.41
CA PHE A 11 10.49 12.54 2.41
C PHE A 11 9.00 12.91 2.45
N ALA A 12 8.29 12.62 3.54
CA ALA A 12 6.86 12.89 3.61
C ALA A 12 6.54 14.35 3.27
N SER A 13 5.55 14.55 2.41
CA SER A 13 5.07 15.82 1.86
C SER A 13 6.07 16.60 1.01
N CYS A 14 7.18 15.99 0.58
CA CYS A 14 8.13 16.60 -0.33
C CYS A 14 7.59 16.64 -1.76
N LYS A 15 6.74 17.62 -2.06
CA LYS A 15 6.03 17.75 -3.35
C LYS A 15 6.95 17.83 -4.57
N SER A 16 8.18 18.32 -4.40
CA SER A 16 9.16 18.55 -5.47
C SER A 16 10.41 17.67 -5.35
N LEU A 17 10.30 16.48 -4.76
CA LEU A 17 11.43 15.54 -4.63
C LEU A 17 11.95 15.11 -6.02
N ASN A 18 13.19 15.49 -6.35
CA ASN A 18 13.83 15.24 -7.65
C ASN A 18 15.22 14.59 -7.53
N THR A 19 15.48 13.92 -6.41
CA THR A 19 16.78 13.31 -6.10
C THR A 19 16.90 11.91 -6.74
N ASP A 20 18.08 11.60 -7.27
CA ASP A 20 18.43 10.24 -7.68
C ASP A 20 18.69 9.37 -6.45
N LEU A 21 17.85 8.34 -6.28
CA LEU A 21 17.89 7.40 -5.16
C LEU A 21 18.38 6.00 -5.59
N SER A 22 18.72 5.80 -6.86
CA SER A 22 19.04 4.49 -7.45
C SER A 22 20.23 3.80 -6.75
N ARG A 23 21.17 4.58 -6.20
CA ARG A 23 22.38 4.09 -5.52
C ARG A 23 22.24 3.90 -4.01
N TRP A 24 21.04 4.10 -3.46
CA TRP A 24 20.84 3.95 -2.02
C TRP A 24 20.89 2.48 -1.62
N ASN A 25 21.81 2.14 -0.72
CA ASN A 25 21.82 0.84 -0.07
C ASN A 25 20.76 0.83 1.05
N VAL A 26 19.62 0.19 0.78
CA VAL A 26 18.48 0.07 1.71
C VAL A 26 18.34 -1.35 2.31
N GLY A 27 19.27 -2.27 2.06
CA GLY A 27 19.17 -3.69 2.44
C GLY A 27 19.20 -3.98 3.95
N ARG A 28 19.29 -2.96 4.82
CA ARG A 28 19.15 -3.08 6.27
C ARG A 28 17.86 -2.46 6.81
N VAL A 29 17.07 -1.81 5.95
CA VAL A 29 15.84 -1.12 6.33
C VAL A 29 14.77 -2.15 6.67
N LYS A 30 14.09 -1.92 7.78
CA LYS A 30 12.94 -2.69 8.27
C LYS A 30 11.63 -1.94 8.12
N SER A 31 11.64 -0.60 8.17
CA SER A 31 10.45 0.22 7.99
C SER A 31 10.66 1.32 6.96
N MET A 32 9.73 1.40 6.00
CA MET A 32 9.66 2.45 4.97
C MET A 32 8.31 3.19 5.03
N ARG A 33 7.63 3.15 6.18
CA ARG A 33 6.31 3.75 6.33
C ARG A 33 6.32 5.22 5.96
N TYR A 34 5.32 5.68 5.24
CA TYR A 34 5.15 7.09 4.87
C TYR A 34 6.34 7.70 4.10
N MET A 35 7.35 6.92 3.66
CA MET A 35 8.65 7.46 3.21
C MET A 35 8.49 8.54 2.14
N PHE A 36 7.58 8.36 1.17
CA PHE A 36 7.27 9.32 0.11
C PHE A 36 5.82 9.81 0.18
N ASN A 37 5.12 9.64 1.30
CA ASN A 37 3.72 10.05 1.44
C ASN A 37 3.52 11.52 1.04
N GLY A 38 2.70 11.79 0.03
CA GLY A 38 2.36 13.12 -0.45
C GLY A 38 3.38 13.73 -1.42
N CYS A 39 4.37 12.96 -1.90
CA CYS A 39 5.33 13.40 -2.91
C CYS A 39 4.72 13.35 -4.32
N VAL A 40 3.84 14.30 -4.63
CA VAL A 40 2.99 14.31 -5.84
C VAL A 40 3.78 14.09 -7.15
N SER A 41 4.99 14.66 -7.26
CA SER A 41 5.83 14.58 -8.47
C SER A 41 6.89 13.47 -8.44
N PHE A 42 6.95 12.65 -7.39
CA PHE A 42 7.99 11.63 -7.24
C PHE A 42 7.85 10.49 -8.25
N ASN A 43 8.94 10.17 -8.95
CA ASN A 43 9.02 9.08 -9.93
C ASN A 43 10.47 8.63 -10.18
N SER A 44 11.26 8.45 -9.12
CA SER A 44 12.65 7.97 -9.24
C SER A 44 12.70 6.46 -9.50
N ASP A 45 13.76 5.99 -10.17
CA ASP A 45 14.02 4.56 -10.33
C ASP A 45 14.43 3.92 -8.99
N LEU A 46 13.68 2.89 -8.59
CA LEU A 46 13.88 2.11 -7.36
C LEU A 46 14.11 0.61 -7.64
N SER A 47 14.29 0.23 -8.90
CA SER A 47 14.38 -1.17 -9.33
C SER A 47 15.57 -1.93 -8.73
N HIS A 48 16.61 -1.20 -8.29
CA HIS A 48 17.81 -1.73 -7.67
C HIS A 48 17.76 -1.81 -6.13
N TRP A 49 16.68 -1.38 -5.50
CA TRP A 49 16.55 -1.44 -4.05
C TRP A 49 16.35 -2.88 -3.56
N ASP A 50 17.21 -3.31 -2.64
CA ASP A 50 17.01 -4.55 -1.87
C ASP A 50 16.09 -4.27 -0.68
N VAL A 51 14.80 -4.57 -0.85
CA VAL A 51 13.76 -4.40 0.19
C VAL A 51 13.44 -5.68 0.96
N GLY A 52 14.22 -6.76 0.78
CA GLY A 52 13.92 -8.09 1.34
C GLY A 52 13.96 -8.19 2.88
N ARG A 53 14.30 -7.10 3.58
CA ARG A 53 14.23 -6.99 5.05
C ARG A 53 13.15 -6.05 5.55
N VAL A 54 12.42 -5.39 4.67
CA VAL A 54 11.36 -4.46 5.03
C VAL A 54 10.16 -5.26 5.52
N GLU A 55 9.65 -4.88 6.68
CA GLU A 55 8.51 -5.50 7.35
C GLU A 55 7.26 -4.59 7.26
N ASP A 56 7.44 -3.30 6.98
CA ASP A 56 6.36 -2.31 7.00
C ASP A 56 6.51 -1.25 5.89
N MET A 57 5.51 -1.18 5.01
CA MET A 57 5.43 -0.26 3.86
C MET A 57 4.15 0.59 3.88
N GLU A 58 3.49 0.73 5.04
CA GLU A 58 2.28 1.54 5.19
C GLU A 58 2.46 2.92 4.55
N ARG A 59 1.55 3.31 3.63
CA ARG A 59 1.50 4.63 2.99
C ARG A 59 2.80 5.07 2.29
N MET A 60 3.70 4.14 1.96
CA MET A 60 5.04 4.48 1.42
C MET A 60 4.97 5.44 0.22
N PHE A 61 4.01 5.25 -0.69
CA PHE A 61 3.79 6.11 -1.87
C PHE A 61 2.41 6.79 -1.88
N PHE A 62 1.73 6.89 -0.73
CA PHE A 62 0.40 7.50 -0.66
C PHE A 62 0.38 8.88 -1.35
N GLY A 63 -0.51 9.09 -2.32
CA GLY A 63 -0.64 10.36 -3.02
C GLY A 63 0.52 10.74 -3.98
N CYS A 64 1.45 9.83 -4.28
CA CYS A 64 2.48 10.03 -5.31
C CYS A 64 1.89 9.91 -6.71
N LYS A 65 1.13 10.91 -7.15
CA LYS A 65 0.37 10.87 -8.41
C LYS A 65 1.19 10.54 -9.66
N ALA A 66 2.45 10.97 -9.69
CA ALA A 66 3.36 10.75 -10.82
C ALA A 66 4.09 9.40 -10.81
N PHE A 67 4.01 8.64 -9.70
CA PHE A 67 4.84 7.47 -9.47
C PHE A 67 4.45 6.29 -10.37
N ASN A 68 5.44 5.73 -11.07
CA ASN A 68 5.31 4.58 -11.97
C ASN A 68 6.65 3.85 -12.15
N ALA A 69 7.44 3.71 -11.08
CA ALA A 69 8.69 2.97 -11.13
C ALA A 69 8.44 1.45 -11.27
N ASP A 70 9.39 0.73 -11.89
CA ASP A 70 9.36 -0.72 -11.94
C ASP A 70 9.74 -1.33 -10.58
N LEU A 71 8.80 -2.04 -9.96
CA LEU A 71 8.94 -2.73 -8.68
C LEU A 71 8.84 -4.26 -8.83
N SER A 72 8.83 -4.78 -10.05
CA SER A 72 8.62 -6.21 -10.35
C SER A 72 9.67 -7.14 -9.73
N ARG A 73 10.83 -6.60 -9.35
CA ARG A 73 11.96 -7.32 -8.75
C ARG A 73 12.05 -7.23 -7.23
N TRP A 74 11.16 -6.47 -6.59
CA TRP A 74 11.18 -6.33 -5.14
C TRP A 74 10.77 -7.63 -4.46
N ASP A 75 11.59 -8.08 -3.50
CA ASP A 75 11.23 -9.14 -2.58
C ASP A 75 10.45 -8.56 -1.40
N VAL A 76 9.14 -8.75 -1.40
CA VAL A 76 8.22 -8.27 -0.36
C VAL A 76 7.79 -9.37 0.61
N SER A 77 8.44 -10.54 0.59
CA SER A 77 8.04 -11.73 1.35
C SER A 77 8.02 -11.57 2.87
N ARG A 78 8.62 -10.49 3.40
CA ARG A 78 8.63 -10.16 4.83
C ARG A 78 7.69 -9.03 5.23
N VAL A 79 7.05 -8.37 4.28
CA VAL A 79 6.18 -7.22 4.56
C VAL A 79 4.89 -7.72 5.21
N GLN A 80 4.48 -7.05 6.28
CA GLN A 80 3.27 -7.36 7.04
C GLN A 80 2.16 -6.33 6.82
N ASP A 81 2.50 -5.06 6.55
CA ASP A 81 1.53 -3.99 6.30
C ASP A 81 1.86 -3.23 5.00
N MET A 82 0.90 -3.22 4.08
CA MET A 82 0.90 -2.46 2.82
C MET A 82 -0.31 -1.52 2.71
N SER A 83 -0.97 -1.21 3.83
CA SER A 83 -2.13 -0.34 3.87
C SER A 83 -1.79 0.99 3.21
N TYR A 84 -2.65 1.39 2.27
CA TYR A 84 -2.58 2.64 1.51
C TYR A 84 -1.27 2.85 0.72
N MET A 85 -0.47 1.80 0.49
CA MET A 85 0.89 1.93 -0.07
C MET A 85 0.91 2.70 -1.40
N PHE A 86 -0.05 2.44 -2.30
CA PHE A 86 -0.19 3.11 -3.59
C PHE A 86 -1.48 3.93 -3.71
N CYS A 87 -2.22 4.14 -2.62
CA CYS A 87 -3.48 4.89 -2.64
C CYS A 87 -3.26 6.27 -3.28
N HIS A 88 -4.08 6.61 -4.28
CA HIS A 88 -3.98 7.80 -5.12
C HIS A 88 -2.68 7.95 -5.95
N CYS A 89 -1.95 6.88 -6.21
CA CYS A 89 -0.92 6.83 -7.26
C CYS A 89 -1.57 6.65 -8.64
N GLU A 90 -2.10 7.74 -9.19
CA GLU A 90 -2.95 7.73 -10.38
C GLU A 90 -2.30 7.05 -11.61
N LYS A 91 -0.98 7.22 -11.79
CA LYS A 91 -0.21 6.68 -12.92
C LYS A 91 0.44 5.31 -12.69
N PHE A 92 0.34 4.76 -11.49
CA PHE A 92 1.08 3.54 -11.13
C PHE A 92 0.55 2.32 -11.90
N ASN A 93 1.44 1.59 -12.57
CA ASN A 93 1.14 0.40 -13.37
C ASN A 93 2.33 -0.57 -13.47
N SER A 94 3.09 -0.76 -12.39
CA SER A 94 4.13 -1.80 -12.35
C SER A 94 3.52 -3.21 -12.32
N ASP A 95 4.18 -4.18 -12.95
CA ASP A 95 3.79 -5.60 -12.87
C ASP A 95 4.20 -6.17 -11.50
N LEU A 96 3.20 -6.48 -10.68
CA LEU A 96 3.36 -7.02 -9.33
C LEU A 96 2.95 -8.50 -9.24
N SER A 97 2.70 -9.16 -10.38
CA SER A 97 2.18 -10.54 -10.42
C SER A 97 3.08 -11.57 -9.72
N LYS A 98 4.38 -11.26 -9.57
CA LYS A 98 5.39 -12.13 -8.95
C LYS A 98 5.68 -11.85 -7.49
N TRP A 99 5.03 -10.85 -6.88
CA TRP A 99 5.22 -10.56 -5.47
C TRP A 99 4.72 -11.71 -4.59
N ASP A 100 5.55 -12.15 -3.64
CA ASP A 100 5.14 -13.04 -2.58
C ASP A 100 4.54 -12.23 -1.42
N VAL A 101 3.21 -12.22 -1.33
CA VAL A 101 2.47 -11.48 -0.31
C VAL A 101 1.93 -12.38 0.80
N THR A 102 2.45 -13.61 0.93
CA THR A 102 1.94 -14.63 1.86
C THR A 102 1.86 -14.15 3.31
N TRP A 103 2.79 -13.28 3.74
CA TRP A 103 2.86 -12.74 5.11
C TRP A 103 2.16 -11.40 5.31
N VAL A 104 1.61 -10.79 4.25
CA VAL A 104 0.93 -9.50 4.36
C VAL A 104 -0.38 -9.69 5.10
N ARG A 105 -0.57 -8.91 6.17
CA ARG A 105 -1.77 -8.92 6.99
C ARG A 105 -2.79 -7.86 6.56
N ARG A 106 -2.32 -6.71 6.08
CA ARG A 106 -3.18 -5.55 5.77
C ARG A 106 -2.85 -4.93 4.41
N MET A 107 -3.87 -4.76 3.58
CA MET A 107 -3.83 -4.12 2.26
C MET A 107 -4.98 -3.10 2.10
N ILE A 108 -5.39 -2.46 3.19
CA ILE A 108 -6.48 -1.48 3.19
C ILE A 108 -6.19 -0.40 2.14
N GLU A 109 -7.13 -0.19 1.23
CA GLU A 109 -7.06 0.86 0.19
C GLU A 109 -5.74 0.89 -0.58
N MET A 110 -5.01 -0.23 -0.67
CA MET A 110 -3.65 -0.27 -1.22
C MET A 110 -3.56 0.32 -2.63
N PHE A 111 -4.56 0.04 -3.49
CA PHE A 111 -4.66 0.54 -4.86
C PHE A 111 -5.84 1.49 -5.06
N ALA A 112 -6.43 2.01 -3.98
CA ALA A 112 -7.58 2.90 -4.10
C ALA A 112 -7.21 4.13 -4.93
N GLY A 113 -8.00 4.43 -5.96
CA GLY A 113 -7.74 5.54 -6.88
C GLY A 113 -6.54 5.38 -7.83
N CYS A 114 -5.89 4.20 -7.92
CA CYS A 114 -4.89 3.91 -8.95
C CYS A 114 -5.57 3.75 -10.32
N LYS A 115 -5.61 4.83 -11.12
CA LYS A 115 -6.38 4.89 -12.38
C LYS A 115 -5.76 4.16 -13.56
N SER A 116 -4.47 3.87 -13.51
CA SER A 116 -3.75 3.16 -14.58
C SER A 116 -3.40 1.71 -14.25
N PHE A 117 -3.71 1.23 -13.04
CA PHE A 117 -3.22 -0.07 -12.56
C PHE A 117 -3.95 -1.26 -13.19
N THR A 118 -3.20 -2.19 -13.77
CA THR A 118 -3.74 -3.33 -14.55
C THR A 118 -3.06 -4.68 -14.30
N SER A 119 -2.10 -4.74 -13.35
CA SER A 119 -1.36 -5.95 -13.01
C SER A 119 -2.29 -7.09 -12.61
N ASP A 120 -2.05 -8.29 -13.12
CA ASP A 120 -2.82 -9.47 -12.73
C ASP A 120 -2.32 -9.98 -11.37
N LEU A 121 -3.19 -9.92 -10.35
CA LEU A 121 -2.91 -10.31 -8.98
C LEU A 121 -3.60 -11.63 -8.60
N SER A 122 -4.23 -12.32 -9.55
CA SER A 122 -4.96 -13.57 -9.29
C SER A 122 -4.07 -14.71 -8.76
N GLY A 123 -2.76 -14.61 -8.99
CA GLY A 123 -1.75 -15.54 -8.48
C GLY A 123 -1.25 -15.26 -7.06
N TRP A 124 -1.63 -14.14 -6.45
CA TRP A 124 -1.21 -13.80 -5.09
C TRP A 124 -1.80 -14.78 -4.05
N LYS A 125 -0.95 -15.21 -3.12
CA LYS A 125 -1.35 -16.00 -1.95
C LYS A 125 -1.62 -15.08 -0.77
N THR A 126 -2.88 -15.01 -0.35
CA THR A 126 -3.37 -14.08 0.69
C THR A 126 -3.70 -14.80 2.00
N GLU A 127 -2.94 -15.85 2.34
CA GLU A 127 -3.24 -16.75 3.47
C GLU A 127 -3.26 -16.05 4.84
N MET A 128 -2.41 -15.03 5.03
CA MET A 128 -2.34 -14.24 6.27
C MET A 128 -3.11 -12.91 6.20
N LEU A 129 -3.76 -12.62 5.07
CA LEU A 129 -4.47 -11.36 4.87
C LEU A 129 -5.70 -11.33 5.77
N VAL A 130 -5.80 -10.31 6.61
CA VAL A 130 -6.93 -10.11 7.53
C VAL A 130 -7.79 -8.92 7.17
N ASP A 131 -7.25 -7.97 6.41
CA ASP A 131 -7.95 -6.73 6.07
C ASP A 131 -7.51 -6.22 4.70
N ALA A 132 -8.46 -6.16 3.77
CA ALA A 132 -8.30 -5.62 2.42
C ALA A 132 -9.32 -4.52 2.15
N LEU A 133 -9.86 -3.88 3.18
CA LEU A 133 -10.94 -2.92 3.05
C LEU A 133 -10.66 -1.86 1.96
N GLY A 134 -11.52 -1.78 0.95
CA GLY A 134 -11.42 -0.80 -0.13
C GLY A 134 -10.17 -0.92 -1.01
N MET A 135 -9.47 -2.06 -1.00
CA MET A 135 -8.20 -2.26 -1.71
C MET A 135 -8.23 -1.79 -3.17
N PHE A 136 -9.36 -2.00 -3.88
CA PHE A 136 -9.54 -1.63 -5.29
C PHE A 136 -10.58 -0.52 -5.50
N LEU A 137 -10.92 0.27 -4.46
CA LEU A 137 -11.87 1.38 -4.58
C LEU A 137 -11.44 2.33 -5.70
N ASP A 138 -12.32 2.55 -6.68
CA ASP A 138 -12.07 3.40 -7.85
C ASP A 138 -10.80 3.03 -8.67
N CYS A 139 -10.37 1.76 -8.62
CA CYS A 139 -9.31 1.17 -9.44
C CYS A 139 -9.95 0.41 -10.63
N PRO A 140 -9.41 0.50 -11.86
CA PRO A 140 -10.01 -0.15 -13.03
C PRO A 140 -9.69 -1.65 -13.13
N LEU A 141 -8.98 -2.22 -12.14
CA LEU A 141 -8.60 -3.63 -12.17
C LEU A 141 -9.85 -4.52 -12.07
N PRO A 142 -10.15 -5.34 -13.08
CA PRO A 142 -11.33 -6.19 -13.06
C PRO A 142 -11.19 -7.32 -12.04
N LYS A 143 -12.32 -7.78 -11.50
CA LYS A 143 -12.41 -8.75 -10.41
C LYS A 143 -11.66 -10.06 -10.68
N GLU A 144 -11.61 -10.51 -11.93
CA GLU A 144 -10.93 -11.75 -12.32
C GLU A 144 -9.41 -11.68 -12.08
N LYS A 145 -8.86 -10.47 -11.98
CA LYS A 145 -7.45 -10.21 -11.69
C LYS A 145 -7.17 -9.96 -10.21
N TRP A 146 -8.18 -10.01 -9.34
CA TRP A 146 -7.97 -9.79 -7.90
C TRP A 146 -7.40 -11.05 -7.25
N PRO A 147 -6.68 -10.92 -6.11
CA PRO A 147 -6.28 -12.08 -5.33
C PRO A 147 -7.50 -12.87 -4.84
N ARG A 148 -7.41 -14.20 -4.86
CA ARG A 148 -8.51 -15.05 -4.39
C ARG A 148 -8.82 -14.72 -2.92
N GLY A 149 -10.11 -14.61 -2.60
CA GLY A 149 -10.58 -14.34 -1.23
C GLY A 149 -10.49 -12.89 -0.76
N ALA A 150 -9.82 -11.99 -1.49
CA ALA A 150 -9.69 -10.57 -1.08
C ALA A 150 -11.05 -9.86 -0.93
N GLU A 151 -12.06 -10.26 -1.71
CA GLU A 151 -13.41 -9.71 -1.62
C GLU A 151 -14.09 -9.94 -0.27
N ALA A 152 -13.89 -11.12 0.31
CA ALA A 152 -14.43 -11.46 1.63
C ALA A 152 -13.80 -10.60 2.74
N LEU A 153 -12.66 -9.96 2.44
CA LEU A 153 -11.92 -9.05 3.31
C LEU A 153 -12.16 -7.57 2.96
N GLY A 154 -13.15 -7.29 2.11
CA GLY A 154 -13.59 -5.92 1.78
C GLY A 154 -12.90 -5.26 0.59
N ALA A 155 -12.12 -6.00 -0.21
CA ALA A 155 -11.36 -5.43 -1.34
C ALA A 155 -12.20 -4.72 -2.40
N GLY A 156 -13.43 -5.17 -2.62
CA GLY A 156 -14.34 -4.66 -3.64
C GLY A 156 -15.39 -3.68 -3.14
N LEU A 157 -15.33 -3.25 -1.88
CA LEU A 157 -16.34 -2.35 -1.33
C LEU A 157 -16.30 -1.00 -2.03
N THR A 158 -17.48 -0.55 -2.44
CA THR A 158 -17.74 0.76 -3.02
C THR A 158 -17.63 1.86 -1.96
N TYR A 159 -17.53 3.11 -2.42
CA TYR A 159 -17.51 4.27 -1.52
C TYR A 159 -18.72 4.30 -0.58
N THR A 160 -19.92 4.02 -1.10
CA THR A 160 -21.15 4.02 -0.30
C THR A 160 -21.13 2.90 0.76
N GLU A 161 -20.71 1.69 0.39
CA GLU A 161 -20.62 0.58 1.35
C GLU A 161 -19.59 0.86 2.46
N LEU A 162 -18.46 1.47 2.12
CA LEU A 162 -17.46 1.92 3.10
C LEU A 162 -18.03 2.97 4.04
N GLN A 163 -18.74 3.97 3.53
CA GLN A 163 -19.39 5.00 4.35
C GLN A 163 -20.40 4.39 5.32
N ASP A 164 -21.18 3.42 4.87
CA ASP A 164 -22.16 2.76 5.72
C ASP A 164 -21.51 1.86 6.77
N LEU A 165 -20.44 1.13 6.43
CA LEU A 165 -19.63 0.38 7.39
C LEU A 165 -19.01 1.28 8.46
N TYR A 166 -18.43 2.42 8.07
CA TYR A 166 -17.87 3.38 9.02
C TYR A 166 -18.94 3.97 9.94
N LYS A 167 -20.13 4.32 9.41
CA LYS A 167 -21.26 4.78 10.23
C LYS A 167 -21.72 3.71 11.22
N GLN A 168 -21.81 2.45 10.80
CA GLN A 168 -22.21 1.34 11.67
C GLN A 168 -21.19 1.14 12.80
N ARG A 169 -19.88 1.17 12.48
CA ARG A 169 -18.82 1.03 13.50
C ARG A 169 -18.82 2.17 14.51
N ASN A 170 -19.04 3.40 14.06
CA ASN A 170 -19.10 4.57 14.94
C ASN A 170 -20.34 4.57 15.83
N ARG A 171 -21.45 3.96 15.40
CA ARG A 171 -22.63 3.76 16.25
C ARG A 171 -22.41 2.67 17.31
N ALA A 172 -21.66 1.62 16.97
CA ALA A 172 -21.35 0.52 17.90
C ALA A 172 -20.32 0.89 18.97
N GLY A 173 -19.46 1.89 18.73
CA GLY A 173 -18.46 2.37 19.70
C GLY A 173 -18.90 3.54 20.58
N GLY A 174 -20.19 3.91 20.55
CA GLY A 174 -20.74 5.08 21.25
C GLY A 174 -21.49 4.79 22.55
N ASP A 175 -21.46 3.55 23.06
CA ASP A 175 -22.28 3.12 24.21
C ASP A 175 -21.48 2.74 25.48
N ASP A 176 -20.20 3.11 25.56
CA ASP A 176 -19.37 2.89 26.76
C ASP A 176 -18.95 4.24 27.36
N GLY A 177 -19.84 4.89 28.12
CA GLY A 177 -19.48 6.11 28.84
C GLY A 177 -20.61 6.95 29.44
N ALA A 178 -21.68 6.33 29.92
CA ALA A 178 -22.63 6.98 30.82
C ALA A 178 -22.93 6.07 32.02
N THR A 179 -22.01 6.08 32.98
CA THR A 179 -22.38 5.90 34.40
C THR A 179 -21.77 7.09 35.14
N GLU A 180 -22.64 8.07 35.38
CA GLU A 180 -22.47 9.05 36.46
C GLU A 180 -22.35 8.28 37.77
N ASP A 181 -21.30 8.60 38.55
CA ASP A 181 -21.31 8.73 40.01
C ASP A 181 -20.11 9.59 40.44
#